data_AF-A0A2N9PAL3-F1
#
_entry.id   AF-A0A2N9PAL3-F1
#
_cell.length_a   1.000
_cell.length_b   1.000
_cell.length_c   1.000
_cell.angle_alpha   90.00
_cell.angle_beta   90.00
_cell.angle_gamma   90.00
#
_symmetry.space_group_name_H-M   'P 1'
#
loop_
_entity.id
_entity.type
_entity.pdbx_description
1 polymer ?
#
loop_
_entity_poly.entity_id
_entity_poly.type
_entity_poly.pdbx_seq_one_letter_code
_entity_poly.pdbx_strand_id
1 'polypeptide(L)'
;MYTKLLKTLLLFISICSFGQVGIGTESPRGALEINSPTNGFLPPQVALTSSNLSAPVVNPQGGGAPVAGTIVYNTATTGTAPNNVVPGFYYWNGSSWLLLTSQATSGSSQWTLTGNAGTSASTNFVGTTDAVDFVTRTNNTESMRVTSAGNVGIGSNSPLSKLQVNNGGAAVSGISVRALADWDAVSISHDGNTGYINAAGVENGLAFRTNSTASGDYLSNAYTERMRLLNNGNLGIGTASPTTKLDVSAGVTGVQTVVNATGNINDFFQYNVQNTSTGTQAQSGYSATANNGTATTGFAWMGINNSGFNFPTAYNIGGANDVSYIGSGQDMHIANANNTKSIIFSTGTALTPFFNERMRITNAGNVGIGTNNPTTKLHISSTTSPALRIADGTEGSGKMLVSDANGNATWQSSNLPLISAFQGMVIPICANVSVNSTGSFTTTISGVNTTVTWTVLSKQTSSASFPIYAERLQVRYNFSPQLPFVPKGIIFNALNNSGYPDTFSLNYAAKSQSSITVNITRNDTLGNGAVSCWAGQFYFDVMVMN
;
A
#
# COMPACT_ATOMS: atom_id res chain seq x y z
N MET A 1 80.85 3.45 137.77
CA MET A 1 80.95 1.98 137.62
C MET A 1 80.11 1.56 136.42
N TYR A 2 80.75 0.92 135.43
CA TYR A 2 80.24 0.06 134.33
C TYR A 2 79.16 0.65 133.36
N THR A 3 79.46 1.02 132.10
CA THR A 3 79.71 0.22 130.85
C THR A 3 78.52 -0.69 130.47
N LYS A 4 77.97 -0.74 129.24
CA LYS A 4 78.65 -0.90 127.93
C LYS A 4 77.81 -0.40 126.73
N LEU A 5 78.52 0.19 125.78
CA LEU A 5 78.22 0.47 124.36
C LEU A 5 77.90 -0.81 123.54
N LEU A 6 77.03 -0.71 122.51
CA LEU A 6 77.34 -1.19 121.14
C LEU A 6 76.44 -0.59 120.02
N LYS A 7 76.95 0.50 119.43
CA LYS A 7 76.99 0.91 118.01
C LYS A 7 75.80 0.67 117.05
N THR A 8 75.14 1.79 116.77
CA THR A 8 74.42 2.14 115.53
C THR A 8 75.34 2.10 114.30
N LEU A 9 74.91 1.44 113.22
CA LEU A 9 75.35 1.70 111.84
C LEU A 9 74.16 1.48 110.91
N LEU A 10 73.34 2.52 110.71
CA LEU A 10 72.29 2.56 109.69
C LEU A 10 72.94 3.03 108.38
N LEU A 11 73.16 2.09 107.46
CA LEU A 11 73.72 2.35 106.13
C LEU A 11 72.58 2.80 105.20
N PHE A 12 72.65 4.04 104.71
CA PHE A 12 71.79 4.57 103.65
C PHE A 12 72.08 3.83 102.33
N ILE A 13 71.25 2.85 101.99
CA ILE A 13 71.15 2.34 100.62
C ILE A 13 69.94 3.02 99.98
N SER A 14 70.20 4.05 99.17
CA SER A 14 69.20 4.65 98.30
C SER A 14 69.05 3.79 97.05
N ILE A 15 68.14 2.81 97.12
CA ILE A 15 67.70 2.05 95.94
C ILE A 15 66.60 2.85 95.24
N CYS A 16 66.93 3.45 94.09
CA CYS A 16 65.93 3.97 93.16
C CYS A 16 65.26 2.77 92.47
N SER A 17 64.11 2.32 92.95
CA SER A 17 63.24 1.45 92.17
C SER A 17 62.33 2.30 91.28
N PHE A 18 62.09 1.84 90.05
CA PHE A 18 61.20 2.51 89.10
C PHE A 18 59.77 2.55 89.66
N GLY A 19 59.16 3.73 89.68
CA GLY A 19 57.85 4.05 90.31
C GLY A 19 56.62 3.51 89.57
N GLN A 20 56.67 2.28 89.06
CA GLN A 20 55.52 1.59 88.49
C GLN A 20 54.80 0.76 89.56
N VAL A 21 53.48 0.91 89.63
CA VAL A 21 52.62 0.27 90.62
C VAL A 21 51.93 -0.92 89.98
N GLY A 22 52.26 -2.13 90.42
CA GLY A 22 51.51 -3.35 90.09
C GLY A 22 50.51 -3.69 91.19
N ILE A 23 49.26 -3.93 90.82
CA ILE A 23 48.25 -4.52 91.70
C ILE A 23 47.87 -5.87 91.09
N GLY A 24 48.31 -6.97 91.72
CA GLY A 24 48.11 -8.34 91.19
C GLY A 24 49.12 -8.78 90.11
N THR A 25 50.22 -8.03 89.92
CA THR A 25 51.35 -8.41 89.05
C THR A 25 52.67 -7.94 89.68
N GLU A 26 53.71 -8.77 89.62
CA GLU A 26 55.06 -8.43 90.10
C GLU A 26 55.94 -7.80 89.01
N SER A 27 55.47 -7.81 87.75
CA SER A 27 56.16 -7.18 86.62
C SER A 27 55.20 -6.26 85.89
N PRO A 28 54.91 -5.07 86.45
CA PRO A 28 54.02 -4.11 85.83
C PRO A 28 54.55 -3.72 84.45
N ARG A 29 53.67 -3.67 83.46
CA ARG A 29 53.94 -3.27 82.08
C ARG A 29 53.67 -1.78 81.83
N GLY A 30 53.14 -1.10 82.83
CA GLY A 30 52.83 0.32 82.79
C GLY A 30 53.01 0.96 84.16
N ALA A 31 52.94 2.29 84.22
CA ALA A 31 53.09 3.04 85.47
C ALA A 31 52.06 2.64 86.54
N LEU A 32 50.88 2.16 86.12
CA LEU A 32 49.92 1.45 86.96
C LEU A 32 49.35 0.27 86.15
N GLU A 33 49.50 -0.95 86.64
CA GLU A 33 48.86 -2.15 86.09
C GLU A 33 48.03 -2.84 87.16
N ILE A 34 46.76 -3.14 86.85
CA ILE A 34 45.87 -3.92 87.70
C ILE A 34 45.58 -5.23 86.97
N ASN A 35 46.14 -6.34 87.45
CA ASN A 35 45.97 -7.67 86.89
C ASN A 35 45.11 -8.53 87.82
N SER A 36 43.84 -8.73 87.46
CA SER A 36 42.93 -9.65 88.15
C SER A 36 42.02 -10.36 87.15
N PRO A 37 41.79 -11.68 87.29
CA PRO A 37 40.87 -12.42 86.42
C PRO A 37 39.39 -12.14 86.74
N THR A 38 39.07 -11.55 87.89
CA THR A 38 37.70 -11.41 88.39
C THR A 38 37.35 -10.03 88.96
N ASN A 39 38.34 -9.19 89.27
CA ASN A 39 38.13 -7.85 89.81
C ASN A 39 38.45 -6.78 88.77
N GLY A 40 37.59 -5.78 88.65
CA GLY A 40 37.81 -4.62 87.78
C GLY A 40 38.40 -3.42 88.53
N PHE A 41 38.73 -2.38 87.78
CA PHE A 41 39.02 -1.05 88.32
C PHE A 41 37.72 -0.28 88.52
N LEU A 42 37.47 0.18 89.75
CA LEU A 42 36.39 1.10 90.07
C LEU A 42 36.99 2.51 90.29
N PRO A 43 36.90 3.44 89.32
CA PRO A 43 37.31 4.82 89.54
C PRO A 43 36.36 5.49 90.55
N PRO A 44 36.73 6.68 91.07
CA PRO A 44 35.84 7.46 91.92
C PRO A 44 34.46 7.62 91.28
N GLN A 45 33.42 7.23 92.02
CA GLN A 45 32.03 7.43 91.62
C GLN A 45 31.58 8.81 92.09
N VAL A 46 31.23 9.68 91.14
CA VAL A 46 30.89 11.09 91.42
C VAL A 46 29.61 11.46 90.69
N ALA A 47 28.77 12.32 91.28
CA ALA A 47 27.62 12.89 90.60
C ALA A 47 28.03 14.20 89.93
N LEU A 48 28.35 14.16 88.64
CA LEU A 48 28.63 15.37 87.85
C LEU A 48 27.32 16.17 87.66
N THR A 49 27.43 17.49 87.64
CA THR A 49 26.26 18.39 87.45
C THR A 49 26.14 18.88 86.01
N SER A 50 27.27 19.01 85.31
CA SER A 50 27.33 19.43 83.92
C SER A 50 28.67 19.04 83.31
N SER A 51 28.70 18.73 82.00
CA SER A 51 29.93 18.30 81.33
C SER A 51 30.99 19.40 81.25
N ASN A 52 30.61 20.68 81.27
CA ASN A 52 31.54 21.81 81.19
C ASN A 52 32.02 22.32 82.56
N LEU A 53 31.67 21.66 83.66
CA LEU A 53 32.08 22.04 85.01
C LEU A 53 32.94 20.94 85.63
N SER A 54 34.11 21.32 86.16
CA SER A 54 35.00 20.38 86.83
C SER A 54 34.41 19.81 88.12
N ALA A 55 33.63 20.63 88.85
CA ALA A 55 32.98 20.25 90.09
C ALA A 55 32.02 19.07 89.90
N PRO A 56 31.91 18.15 90.88
CA PRO A 56 32.50 18.19 92.22
C PRO A 56 33.95 17.70 92.30
N VAL A 57 34.54 17.26 91.20
CA VAL A 57 35.91 16.75 91.21
C VAL A 57 36.88 17.92 91.23
N VAL A 58 37.85 17.87 92.14
CA VAL A 58 38.86 18.91 92.30
C VAL A 58 40.25 18.32 92.21
N ASN A 59 41.21 19.14 91.79
CA ASN A 59 42.62 18.79 91.89
C ASN A 59 43.04 18.81 93.38
N PRO A 60 43.57 17.71 93.93
CA PRO A 60 44.00 17.63 95.33
C PRO A 60 45.17 18.56 95.68
N GLN A 61 45.86 19.15 94.68
CA GLN A 61 46.98 20.08 94.87
C GLN A 61 46.57 21.57 94.85
N GLY A 62 45.30 21.91 95.08
CA GLY A 62 44.87 23.31 95.14
C GLY A 62 43.39 23.61 94.93
N GLY A 63 42.51 22.60 94.91
CA GLY A 63 41.04 22.79 94.90
C GLY A 63 40.45 23.27 93.56
N GLY A 64 41.28 23.48 92.53
CA GLY A 64 40.86 23.85 91.18
C GLY A 64 40.38 22.67 90.33
N ALA A 65 40.17 22.88 89.03
CA ALA A 65 39.78 21.82 88.09
C ALA A 65 40.79 20.65 88.11
N PRO A 66 40.33 19.38 87.99
CA PRO A 66 41.21 18.23 87.95
C PRO A 66 42.16 18.31 86.74
N VAL A 67 43.27 17.58 86.79
CA VAL A 67 44.23 17.55 85.68
C VAL A 67 43.61 16.79 84.50
N ALA A 68 43.89 17.23 83.27
CA ALA A 68 43.46 16.52 82.07
C ALA A 68 43.91 15.05 82.11
N GLY A 69 43.01 14.13 81.76
CA GLY A 69 43.19 12.68 81.90
C GLY A 69 42.63 12.10 83.19
N THR A 70 42.13 12.91 84.13
CA THR A 70 41.43 12.40 85.33
C THR A 70 40.17 11.63 84.92
N ILE A 71 40.02 10.38 85.38
CA ILE A 71 38.87 9.50 85.07
C ILE A 71 37.98 9.34 86.31
N VAL A 72 36.67 9.43 86.11
CA VAL A 72 35.64 9.15 87.12
C VAL A 72 34.51 8.34 86.52
N TYR A 73 33.71 7.68 87.36
CA TYR A 73 32.41 7.15 86.94
C TYR A 73 31.32 8.13 87.38
N ASN A 74 30.65 8.77 86.42
CA ASN A 74 29.51 9.62 86.72
C ASN A 74 28.31 8.76 87.15
N THR A 75 27.66 9.13 88.25
CA THR A 75 26.44 8.49 88.75
C THR A 75 25.19 9.32 88.50
N ALA A 76 25.33 10.59 88.08
CA ALA A 76 24.18 11.46 87.83
C ALA A 76 23.39 11.01 86.59
N THR A 77 22.07 10.87 86.75
CA THR A 77 21.11 10.53 85.68
C THR A 77 20.59 11.75 84.92
N THR A 78 20.90 12.95 85.40
CA THR A 78 20.50 14.23 84.82
C THR A 78 21.63 15.26 85.01
N GLY A 79 21.60 16.33 84.21
CA GLY A 79 22.54 17.45 84.31
C GLY A 79 21.92 18.74 83.78
N THR A 80 22.70 19.82 83.75
CA THR A 80 22.21 21.13 83.30
C THR A 80 22.30 21.24 81.77
N ALA A 81 21.16 21.49 81.11
CA ALA A 81 21.14 21.71 79.65
C ALA A 81 21.93 22.99 79.28
N PRO A 82 22.71 22.99 78.17
CA PRO A 82 22.86 21.94 77.14
C PRO A 82 23.92 20.87 77.46
N ASN A 83 24.59 20.96 78.59
CA ASN A 83 25.78 20.17 78.95
C ASN A 83 25.43 19.01 79.89
N ASN A 84 24.39 18.25 79.54
CA ASN A 84 23.89 17.14 80.34
C ASN A 84 24.94 16.03 80.48
N VAL A 85 24.88 15.33 81.62
CA VAL A 85 25.68 14.14 81.89
C VAL A 85 24.75 12.96 82.13
N VAL A 86 25.22 11.75 81.84
CA VAL A 86 24.51 10.49 82.07
C VAL A 86 25.42 9.52 82.82
N PRO A 87 24.92 8.44 83.44
CA PRO A 87 25.79 7.51 84.15
C PRO A 87 26.79 6.84 83.21
N GLY A 88 28.06 6.81 83.59
CA GLY A 88 29.12 6.24 82.74
C GLY A 88 30.53 6.71 83.10
N PHE A 89 31.54 6.15 82.44
CA PHE A 89 32.94 6.57 82.64
C PHE A 89 33.17 7.91 81.94
N TYR A 90 33.76 8.89 82.62
CA TYR A 90 34.16 10.18 82.03
C TYR A 90 35.64 10.43 82.27
N TYR A 91 36.28 11.14 81.33
CA TYR A 91 37.58 11.77 81.58
C TYR A 91 37.53 13.28 81.40
N TRP A 92 38.30 13.99 82.19
CA TRP A 92 38.48 15.43 82.06
C TRP A 92 39.49 15.74 80.95
N ASN A 93 39.15 16.57 79.97
CA ASN A 93 40.07 16.94 78.89
C ASN A 93 40.88 18.23 79.16
N GLY A 94 40.70 18.84 80.33
CA GLY A 94 41.26 20.16 80.67
C GLY A 94 40.22 21.27 80.73
N SER A 95 39.05 21.08 80.12
CA SER A 95 37.96 22.07 80.11
C SER A 95 36.56 21.46 80.23
N SER A 96 36.38 20.16 79.97
CA SER A 96 35.11 19.47 80.06
C SER A 96 35.28 17.97 80.33
N TRP A 97 34.25 17.35 80.88
CA TRP A 97 34.07 15.92 81.02
C TRP A 97 33.57 15.32 79.71
N LEU A 98 34.34 14.36 79.18
CA LEU A 98 33.99 13.57 78.00
C LEU A 98 33.65 12.14 78.41
N LEU A 99 32.47 11.66 78.00
CA LEU A 99 32.03 10.29 78.27
C LEU A 99 32.92 9.31 77.49
N LEU A 100 33.60 8.39 78.19
CA LEU A 100 34.19 7.19 77.60
C LEU A 100 33.06 6.24 77.24
N THR A 101 32.51 6.47 76.07
CA THR A 101 31.67 5.49 75.40
C THR A 101 32.60 4.41 74.85
N SER A 102 32.22 3.13 74.90
CA SER A 102 32.66 2.21 73.84
C SER A 102 32.36 2.92 72.53
N GLN A 103 33.36 3.13 71.64
CA GLN A 103 33.20 3.82 70.36
C GLN A 103 31.82 3.51 69.73
N ALA A 104 30.84 4.37 70.01
CA ALA A 104 29.41 4.30 69.74
C ALA A 104 28.63 5.01 70.87
N THR A 105 28.72 6.33 70.99
CA THR A 105 27.57 7.18 71.36
C THR A 105 27.90 8.67 71.18
N SER A 106 27.53 9.22 70.01
CA SER A 106 27.27 10.65 69.80
C SER A 106 26.46 10.79 68.51
N GLY A 107 25.13 10.83 68.66
CA GLY A 107 24.17 10.86 67.55
C GLY A 107 24.11 9.54 66.79
N SER A 108 22.95 9.20 66.25
CA SER A 108 22.82 8.16 65.22
C SER A 108 23.49 8.64 63.93
N SER A 109 24.83 8.78 63.94
CA SER A 109 25.65 9.14 62.76
C SER A 109 25.82 7.97 61.78
N GLN A 110 25.09 6.87 62.00
CA GLN A 110 25.14 5.66 61.18
C GLN A 110 23.73 5.32 60.69
N TRP A 111 23.65 4.90 59.44
CA TRP A 111 22.45 4.27 58.90
C TRP A 111 22.40 2.81 59.40
N THR A 112 21.32 2.42 60.06
CA THR A 112 21.20 1.08 60.67
C THR A 112 20.52 0.08 59.72
N LEU A 113 20.74 -1.23 59.92
CA LEU A 113 20.14 -2.30 59.10
C LEU A 113 18.61 -2.38 59.19
N THR A 114 18.04 -1.90 60.29
CA THR A 114 16.59 -1.86 60.54
C THR A 114 15.98 -0.50 60.21
N GLY A 115 16.77 0.44 59.68
CA GLY A 115 16.34 1.80 59.35
C GLY A 115 16.46 2.80 60.51
N ASN A 116 16.31 4.09 60.18
CA ASN A 116 16.40 5.21 61.12
C ASN A 116 15.06 5.95 61.15
N ALA A 117 14.49 6.21 62.33
CA ALA A 117 13.27 7.01 62.49
C ALA A 117 13.59 8.50 62.67
N GLY A 118 12.65 9.39 62.29
CA GLY A 118 12.75 10.84 62.54
C GLY A 118 13.72 11.61 61.64
N THR A 119 14.03 11.10 60.44
CA THR A 119 14.94 11.74 59.48
C THR A 119 14.30 12.95 58.77
N SER A 120 15.12 13.91 58.36
CA SER A 120 14.77 15.03 57.47
C SER A 120 15.63 14.98 56.21
N ALA A 121 15.00 15.08 55.03
CA ALA A 121 15.68 15.00 53.73
C ALA A 121 16.75 16.10 53.51
N SER A 122 16.69 17.20 54.26
CA SER A 122 17.68 18.30 54.17
C SER A 122 18.95 18.05 54.99
N THR A 123 18.91 17.15 55.98
CA THR A 123 20.00 16.96 56.95
C THR A 123 20.47 15.50 57.08
N ASN A 124 19.63 14.53 56.73
CA ASN A 124 19.95 13.11 56.89
C ASN A 124 19.84 12.41 55.53
N PHE A 125 20.92 11.78 55.10
CA PHE A 125 20.98 11.03 53.86
C PHE A 125 22.05 9.95 53.93
N VAL A 126 21.97 8.98 53.03
CA VAL A 126 23.04 8.03 52.75
C VAL A 126 23.78 8.52 51.51
N GLY A 127 25.04 8.91 51.65
CA GLY A 127 25.80 9.51 50.57
C GLY A 127 27.06 10.22 51.04
N THR A 128 27.63 11.01 50.15
CA THR A 128 28.82 11.85 50.35
C THR A 128 28.41 13.33 50.38
N THR A 129 29.18 14.17 51.08
CA THR A 129 28.99 15.64 51.12
C THR A 129 29.92 16.40 50.17
N ASP A 130 30.85 15.70 49.53
CA ASP A 130 31.86 16.23 48.63
C ASP A 130 31.67 15.67 47.21
N ALA A 131 32.58 16.04 46.29
CA ALA A 131 32.53 15.60 44.89
C ALA A 131 33.04 14.16 44.68
N VAL A 132 32.77 13.28 45.64
CA VAL A 132 33.11 11.85 45.61
C VAL A 132 31.85 11.04 45.38
N ASP A 133 31.97 9.99 44.57
CA ASP A 133 30.85 9.13 44.20
C ASP A 133 30.36 8.29 45.40
N PHE A 134 29.05 8.11 45.52
CA PHE A 134 28.45 7.17 46.46
C PHE A 134 28.38 5.77 45.83
N VAL A 135 28.96 4.76 46.50
CA VAL A 135 29.09 3.40 45.95
C VAL A 135 28.53 2.36 46.89
N THR A 136 27.71 1.45 46.37
CA THR A 136 27.25 0.26 47.09
C THR A 136 27.97 -0.99 46.57
N ARG A 137 28.27 -1.91 47.49
CA ARG A 137 29.01 -3.15 47.20
C ARG A 137 28.33 -4.36 47.81
N THR A 138 28.38 -5.48 47.10
CA THR A 138 28.07 -6.82 47.63
C THR A 138 29.28 -7.72 47.44
N ASN A 139 29.70 -8.44 48.49
CA ASN A 139 30.91 -9.26 48.43
C ASN A 139 32.15 -8.48 47.95
N ASN A 140 32.28 -7.21 48.38
CA ASN A 140 33.32 -6.27 47.95
C ASN A 140 33.32 -5.92 46.43
N THR A 141 32.33 -6.37 45.67
CA THR A 141 32.12 -5.99 44.27
C THR A 141 31.16 -4.82 44.18
N GLU A 142 31.51 -3.81 43.41
CA GLU A 142 30.64 -2.65 43.13
C GLU A 142 29.40 -3.08 42.35
N SER A 143 28.23 -2.78 42.92
CA SER A 143 26.93 -3.13 42.34
C SER A 143 26.22 -1.90 41.80
N MET A 144 26.30 -0.77 42.51
CA MET A 144 25.72 0.49 42.07
C MET A 144 26.60 1.68 42.50
N ARG A 145 26.61 2.71 41.67
CA ARG A 145 27.29 3.98 41.90
C ARG A 145 26.37 5.15 41.58
N VAL A 146 26.42 6.19 42.40
CA VAL A 146 25.95 7.54 42.04
C VAL A 146 27.18 8.43 41.93
N THR A 147 27.45 8.93 40.73
CA THR A 147 28.60 9.81 40.52
C THR A 147 28.37 11.17 41.15
N SER A 148 29.43 11.92 41.44
CA SER A 148 29.33 13.32 41.88
C SER A 148 28.67 14.24 40.84
N ALA A 149 28.61 13.82 39.57
CA ALA A 149 27.83 14.47 38.51
C ALA A 149 26.34 14.06 38.48
N GLY A 150 25.92 13.18 39.39
CA GLY A 150 24.55 12.71 39.53
C GLY A 150 24.12 11.67 38.49
N ASN A 151 25.05 10.88 37.95
CA ASN A 151 24.73 9.73 37.11
C ASN A 151 24.66 8.45 37.95
N VAL A 152 23.68 7.59 37.70
CA VAL A 152 23.53 6.32 38.40
C VAL A 152 23.99 5.18 37.48
N GLY A 153 24.96 4.39 37.93
CA GLY A 153 25.37 3.14 37.29
C GLY A 153 24.94 1.95 38.12
N ILE A 154 24.33 0.94 37.50
CA ILE A 154 24.09 -0.39 38.07
C ILE A 154 24.91 -1.37 37.25
N GLY A 155 25.92 -1.99 37.86
CA GLY A 155 26.91 -2.83 37.19
C GLY A 155 27.84 -2.09 36.20
N SER A 156 27.91 -0.75 36.29
CA SER A 156 28.88 0.09 35.60
C SER A 156 29.55 1.04 36.59
N ASN A 157 30.89 1.09 36.57
CA ASN A 157 31.67 2.03 37.39
C ASN A 157 31.89 3.40 36.71
N SER A 158 31.46 3.55 35.46
CA SER A 158 31.64 4.77 34.65
C SER A 158 30.35 5.07 33.88
N PRO A 159 29.24 5.43 34.57
CA PRO A 159 27.97 5.62 33.91
C PRO A 159 27.98 6.82 32.97
N LEU A 160 27.64 6.60 31.70
CA LEU A 160 27.65 7.63 30.65
C LEU A 160 26.36 8.45 30.58
N SER A 161 25.29 8.01 31.25
CA SER A 161 23.98 8.64 31.28
C SER A 161 23.43 8.73 32.70
N LYS A 162 22.33 9.46 32.89
CA LYS A 162 21.72 9.65 34.21
C LYS A 162 21.33 8.35 34.92
N LEU A 163 20.95 7.32 34.16
CA LEU A 163 20.80 5.95 34.64
C LEU A 163 21.35 5.00 33.58
N GLN A 164 22.36 4.21 33.94
CA GLN A 164 22.91 3.14 33.12
C GLN A 164 22.85 1.82 33.90
N VAL A 165 22.29 0.79 33.26
CA VAL A 165 22.33 -0.60 33.76
C VAL A 165 23.20 -1.41 32.80
N ASN A 166 24.26 -2.04 33.31
CA ASN A 166 25.22 -2.81 32.52
C ASN A 166 25.56 -4.10 33.28
N ASN A 167 25.51 -5.24 32.61
CA ASN A 167 25.84 -6.54 33.20
C ASN A 167 27.24 -7.06 32.84
N GLY A 168 28.13 -6.22 32.32
CA GLY A 168 29.58 -6.51 32.23
C GLY A 168 30.01 -7.56 31.19
N GLY A 169 29.10 -8.13 30.38
CA GLY A 169 29.43 -8.96 29.21
C GLY A 169 28.59 -10.25 29.08
N ALA A 170 28.04 -10.46 27.87
CA ALA A 170 27.29 -11.64 27.38
C ALA A 170 25.89 -11.95 27.96
N ALA A 171 25.41 -11.23 28.97
CA ALA A 171 24.04 -11.37 29.46
C ALA A 171 23.22 -10.08 29.25
N VAL A 172 21.92 -10.29 28.96
CA VAL A 172 20.83 -9.31 28.83
C VAL A 172 21.03 -8.17 29.84
N SER A 173 21.32 -6.96 29.35
CA SER A 173 21.44 -5.73 30.17
C SER A 173 20.21 -4.86 29.91
N GLY A 174 19.46 -4.56 30.98
CA GLY A 174 18.19 -3.84 30.82
C GLY A 174 17.46 -3.55 32.12
N ILE A 175 16.34 -2.84 31.99
CA ILE A 175 15.40 -2.57 33.07
C ILE A 175 14.18 -3.46 32.83
N SER A 176 13.72 -4.17 33.87
CA SER A 176 12.55 -5.05 33.81
C SER A 176 11.53 -4.66 34.87
N VAL A 177 10.26 -4.61 34.49
CA VAL A 177 9.12 -4.57 35.42
C VAL A 177 8.47 -5.94 35.39
N ARG A 178 8.39 -6.60 36.54
CA ARG A 178 7.87 -7.97 36.68
C ARG A 178 6.79 -8.04 37.74
N ALA A 179 5.71 -8.76 37.47
CA ALA A 179 4.76 -9.14 38.52
C ALA A 179 5.37 -10.23 39.43
N LEU A 180 5.10 -10.18 40.73
CA LEU A 180 5.63 -11.18 41.66
C LEU A 180 5.01 -12.55 41.33
N ALA A 181 5.86 -13.57 41.12
CA ALA A 181 5.57 -14.97 40.81
C ALA A 181 5.30 -15.37 39.34
N ASP A 182 4.95 -14.43 38.45
CA ASP A 182 4.58 -14.80 37.06
C ASP A 182 5.68 -14.49 36.04
N TRP A 183 5.65 -15.19 34.89
CA TRP A 183 6.55 -14.92 33.75
C TRP A 183 6.27 -13.56 33.09
N ASP A 184 5.25 -12.85 33.58
CA ASP A 184 4.81 -11.54 33.17
C ASP A 184 5.87 -10.49 33.47
N ALA A 185 6.61 -10.14 32.42
CA ALA A 185 7.64 -9.13 32.49
C ALA A 185 7.63 -8.30 31.22
N VAL A 186 7.80 -6.99 31.38
CA VAL A 186 8.20 -6.10 30.29
C VAL A 186 9.61 -5.60 30.59
N SER A 187 10.53 -5.80 29.65
CA SER A 187 11.90 -5.32 29.79
C SER A 187 12.36 -4.54 28.57
N ILE A 188 13.14 -3.49 28.81
CA ILE A 188 13.90 -2.76 27.79
C ILE A 188 15.34 -3.23 27.93
N SER A 189 15.90 -3.84 26.89
CA SER A 189 17.19 -4.52 26.98
C SER A 189 17.93 -4.54 25.65
N HIS A 190 19.20 -4.98 25.68
CA HIS A 190 19.97 -5.32 24.50
C HIS A 190 20.76 -6.63 24.71
N ASP A 191 21.08 -7.33 23.62
CA ASP A 191 21.94 -8.53 23.60
C ASP A 191 23.39 -8.23 23.17
N GLY A 192 23.68 -6.96 22.88
CA GLY A 192 24.97 -6.51 22.36
C GLY A 192 24.97 -6.23 20.86
N ASN A 193 23.96 -6.69 20.11
CA ASN A 193 23.77 -6.40 18.69
C ASN A 193 22.48 -5.59 18.44
N THR A 194 21.40 -5.94 19.13
CA THR A 194 20.06 -5.38 18.92
C THR A 194 19.47 -4.90 20.25
N GLY A 195 18.95 -3.67 20.28
CA GLY A 195 18.10 -3.19 21.37
C GLY A 195 16.66 -3.64 21.14
N TYR A 196 15.98 -4.14 22.16
CA TYR A 196 14.64 -4.68 22.06
C TYR A 196 13.80 -4.42 23.31
N ILE A 197 12.49 -4.52 23.15
CA ILE A 197 11.52 -4.59 24.24
C ILE A 197 10.98 -6.02 24.27
N ASN A 198 11.21 -6.73 25.37
CA ASN A 198 10.62 -8.04 25.58
C ASN A 198 9.33 -7.89 26.39
N ALA A 199 8.31 -8.63 25.99
CA ALA A 199 7.11 -8.82 26.77
C ALA A 199 6.91 -10.33 26.94
N ALA A 200 7.37 -10.87 28.06
CA ALA A 200 7.22 -12.27 28.44
C ALA A 200 5.92 -12.45 29.23
N GLY A 201 5.27 -13.61 29.11
CA GLY A 201 4.06 -13.95 29.86
C GLY A 201 2.78 -13.24 29.41
N VAL A 202 2.87 -12.12 28.68
CA VAL A 202 1.69 -11.39 28.19
C VAL A 202 0.89 -12.17 27.14
N GLU A 203 -0.13 -12.92 27.55
CA GLU A 203 -1.01 -13.68 26.64
C GLU A 203 -1.74 -12.76 25.65
N ASN A 204 -1.83 -11.49 26.03
CA ASN A 204 -2.46 -10.40 25.29
C ASN A 204 -1.46 -9.55 24.47
N GLY A 205 -0.16 -9.88 24.48
CA GLY A 205 0.87 -9.18 23.71
C GLY A 205 1.38 -7.87 24.34
N LEU A 206 2.22 -7.15 23.60
CA LEU A 206 2.80 -5.86 24.00
C LEU A 206 1.89 -4.71 23.52
N ALA A 207 1.25 -4.01 24.47
CA ALA A 207 0.38 -2.88 24.18
C ALA A 207 1.10 -1.52 24.39
N PHE A 208 0.90 -0.60 23.45
CA PHE A 208 1.31 0.79 23.55
C PHE A 208 0.07 1.64 23.79
N ARG A 209 0.07 2.32 24.94
CA ARG A 209 -1.06 3.13 25.41
C ARG A 209 -0.64 4.58 25.54
N THR A 210 -1.54 5.48 25.20
CA THR A 210 -1.34 6.92 25.41
C THR A 210 -2.44 7.46 26.31
N ASN A 211 -2.18 8.58 26.97
CA ASN A 211 -3.21 9.29 27.73
C ASN A 211 -4.42 9.57 26.81
N SER A 212 -5.62 9.33 27.34
CA SER A 212 -6.88 9.67 26.67
C SER A 212 -7.13 11.18 26.64
N THR A 213 -6.36 11.96 27.39
CA THR A 213 -6.43 13.43 27.47
C THR A 213 -5.09 14.07 27.10
N ALA A 214 -5.10 15.35 26.74
CA ALA A 214 -3.90 16.09 26.31
C ALA A 214 -2.96 16.46 27.47
N SER A 215 -3.41 16.37 28.72
CA SER A 215 -2.65 16.75 29.93
C SER A 215 -3.16 15.98 31.15
N GLY A 216 -2.28 15.71 32.12
CA GLY A 216 -2.62 15.08 33.40
C GLY A 216 -1.46 14.26 33.99
N ASP A 217 -1.59 13.81 35.24
CA ASP A 217 -0.58 13.03 35.95
C ASP A 217 -0.60 11.54 35.55
N TYR A 218 0.57 10.92 35.45
CA TYR A 218 0.74 9.53 35.01
C TYR A 218 0.04 8.51 35.94
N LEU A 219 -0.24 8.90 37.19
CA LEU A 219 -0.95 8.08 38.17
C LEU A 219 -2.49 8.14 38.05
N SER A 220 -3.04 9.24 37.52
CA SER A 220 -4.49 9.48 37.52
C SER A 220 -5.15 9.42 36.14
N ASN A 221 -4.35 9.34 35.06
CA ASN A 221 -4.87 9.36 33.70
C ASN A 221 -5.51 8.02 33.29
N ALA A 222 -6.61 8.12 32.53
CA ALA A 222 -7.08 7.01 31.73
C ALA A 222 -6.15 6.83 30.52
N TYR A 223 -5.76 5.60 30.25
CA TYR A 223 -4.90 5.25 29.11
C TYR A 223 -5.71 4.46 28.08
N THR A 224 -5.67 4.92 26.83
CA THR A 224 -6.23 4.19 25.70
C THR A 224 -5.13 3.45 24.98
N GLU A 225 -5.38 2.18 24.66
CA GLU A 225 -4.52 1.42 23.77
C GLU A 225 -4.62 1.93 22.34
N ARG A 226 -3.47 2.19 21.73
CA ARG A 226 -3.37 2.69 20.35
C ARG A 226 -2.73 1.69 19.41
N MET A 227 -1.83 0.86 19.93
CA MET A 227 -1.12 -0.15 19.17
C MET A 227 -0.88 -1.39 20.03
N ARG A 228 -0.91 -2.57 19.41
CA ARG A 228 -0.61 -3.85 20.08
C ARG A 228 0.14 -4.80 19.18
N LEU A 229 1.17 -5.46 19.70
CA LEU A 229 1.86 -6.56 19.05
C LEU A 229 1.60 -7.87 19.81
N LEU A 230 0.90 -8.80 19.17
CA LEU A 230 0.63 -10.12 19.73
C LEU A 230 1.83 -11.06 19.61
N ASN A 231 1.85 -12.12 20.44
CA ASN A 231 2.88 -13.17 20.41
C ASN A 231 2.91 -13.97 19.09
N ASN A 232 1.82 -13.97 18.32
CA ASN A 232 1.76 -14.54 16.96
C ASN A 232 2.33 -13.59 15.88
N GLY A 233 2.82 -12.41 16.28
CA GLY A 233 3.41 -11.39 15.42
C GLY A 233 2.41 -10.50 14.70
N ASN A 234 1.13 -10.49 15.09
CA ASN A 234 0.14 -9.57 14.54
C ASN A 234 0.23 -8.20 15.22
N LEU A 235 0.41 -7.15 14.41
CA LEU A 235 0.42 -5.76 14.83
C LEU A 235 -0.95 -5.12 14.58
N GLY A 236 -1.62 -4.69 15.64
CA GLY A 236 -2.84 -3.87 15.59
C GLY A 236 -2.53 -2.39 15.80
N ILE A 237 -3.17 -1.52 15.02
CA ILE A 237 -3.23 -0.07 15.25
C ILE A 237 -4.71 0.31 15.31
N GLY A 238 -5.15 0.88 16.43
CA GLY A 238 -6.58 1.17 16.68
C GLY A 238 -7.45 -0.07 16.97
N THR A 239 -6.85 -1.25 17.12
CA THR A 239 -7.52 -2.50 17.50
C THR A 239 -6.68 -3.30 18.50
N ALA A 240 -7.32 -3.85 19.53
CA ALA A 240 -6.69 -4.73 20.52
C ALA A 240 -6.72 -6.22 20.10
N SER A 241 -7.36 -6.55 18.99
CA SER A 241 -7.53 -7.93 18.51
C SER A 241 -7.17 -8.05 17.02
N PRO A 242 -5.92 -7.77 16.64
CA PRO A 242 -5.50 -7.81 15.24
C PRO A 242 -5.57 -9.23 14.67
N THR A 243 -6.26 -9.38 13.55
CA THR A 243 -6.48 -10.68 12.89
C THR A 243 -5.45 -10.99 11.80
N THR A 244 -4.68 -9.99 11.38
CA THR A 244 -3.63 -10.09 10.35
C THR A 244 -2.32 -9.47 10.84
N LYS A 245 -1.24 -9.61 10.06
CA LYS A 245 0.10 -9.13 10.46
C LYS A 245 0.17 -7.62 10.70
N LEU A 246 -0.60 -6.84 9.94
CA LEU A 246 -0.81 -5.42 10.17
C LEU A 246 -2.31 -5.15 10.01
N ASP A 247 -2.99 -4.90 11.12
CA ASP A 247 -4.43 -4.63 11.18
C ASP A 247 -4.64 -3.19 11.67
N VAL A 248 -5.06 -2.29 10.78
CA VAL A 248 -5.27 -0.88 11.07
C VAL A 248 -6.76 -0.58 11.07
N SER A 249 -7.34 -0.40 12.26
CA SER A 249 -8.73 -0.03 12.43
C SER A 249 -8.85 1.49 12.60
N ALA A 250 -9.51 2.14 11.65
CA ALA A 250 -9.76 3.58 11.71
C ALA A 250 -10.87 3.96 12.72
N GLY A 251 -11.70 3.00 13.11
CA GLY A 251 -12.91 3.26 13.90
C GLY A 251 -13.88 4.22 13.21
N VAL A 252 -14.74 4.87 14.00
CA VAL A 252 -15.60 5.95 13.52
C VAL A 252 -14.78 7.24 13.50
N THR A 253 -14.50 7.77 12.31
CA THR A 253 -13.70 8.99 12.13
C THR A 253 -14.25 9.84 10.99
N GLY A 254 -14.05 11.17 11.07
CA GLY A 254 -14.30 12.09 9.95
C GLY A 254 -13.15 12.15 8.94
N VAL A 255 -12.03 11.47 9.25
CA VAL A 255 -10.85 11.41 8.38
C VAL A 255 -11.02 10.28 7.37
N GLN A 256 -10.86 10.60 6.07
CA GLN A 256 -11.06 9.64 4.98
C GLN A 256 -9.83 8.77 4.68
N THR A 257 -8.67 9.09 5.27
CA THR A 257 -7.39 8.43 5.01
C THR A 257 -6.91 7.67 6.24
N VAL A 258 -6.84 6.34 6.12
CA VAL A 258 -6.34 5.46 7.20
C VAL A 258 -4.81 5.39 7.20
N VAL A 259 -4.20 5.30 6.01
CA VAL A 259 -2.75 5.29 5.81
C VAL A 259 -2.41 6.36 4.79
N ASN A 260 -1.56 7.31 5.17
CA ASN A 260 -1.09 8.39 4.30
C ASN A 260 0.39 8.17 3.94
N ALA A 261 0.70 7.98 2.66
CA ALA A 261 2.05 7.80 2.15
C ALA A 261 2.38 8.92 1.15
N THR A 262 3.20 9.88 1.55
CA THR A 262 3.53 11.09 0.75
C THR A 262 5.02 11.43 0.84
N GLY A 263 5.64 11.85 -0.26
CA GLY A 263 7.05 12.29 -0.30
C GLY A 263 7.52 12.70 -1.71
N ASN A 264 8.76 13.20 -1.81
CA ASN A 264 9.42 13.56 -3.07
C ASN A 264 10.56 12.57 -3.35
N ILE A 265 10.45 11.75 -4.41
CA ILE A 265 11.41 10.68 -4.72
C ILE A 265 11.74 10.75 -6.23
N ASN A 266 13.03 10.69 -6.59
CA ASN A 266 13.52 10.75 -7.99
C ASN A 266 13.37 9.43 -8.76
N ASP A 267 12.90 8.38 -8.08
CA ASP A 267 12.82 7.00 -8.55
C ASP A 267 11.48 6.38 -8.05
N PHE A 268 11.36 5.05 -7.93
CA PHE A 268 10.11 4.39 -7.55
C PHE A 268 9.62 4.73 -6.12
N PHE A 269 8.40 5.28 -6.03
CA PHE A 269 7.60 5.30 -4.79
C PHE A 269 6.45 4.29 -4.93
N GLN A 270 6.51 3.19 -4.19
CA GLN A 270 5.62 2.04 -4.42
C GLN A 270 5.14 1.38 -3.12
N TYR A 271 3.90 0.86 -3.18
CA TYR A 271 3.44 -0.18 -2.27
C TYR A 271 3.61 -1.54 -2.97
N ASN A 272 4.62 -2.30 -2.53
CA ASN A 272 4.95 -3.58 -3.14
C ASN A 272 4.05 -4.70 -2.60
N VAL A 273 3.32 -5.39 -3.48
CA VAL A 273 2.48 -6.54 -3.12
C VAL A 273 2.94 -7.74 -3.95
N GLN A 274 3.46 -8.76 -3.28
CA GLN A 274 3.90 -9.98 -3.93
C GLN A 274 3.51 -11.21 -3.11
N ASN A 275 2.85 -12.14 -3.77
CA ASN A 275 2.62 -13.50 -3.31
C ASN A 275 3.55 -14.43 -4.09
N THR A 276 4.52 -15.05 -3.41
CA THR A 276 5.54 -15.90 -4.01
C THR A 276 5.11 -17.36 -4.16
N SER A 277 3.90 -17.71 -3.71
CA SER A 277 3.35 -19.05 -3.84
C SER A 277 3.05 -19.41 -5.29
N THR A 278 3.44 -20.61 -5.70
CA THR A 278 3.14 -21.21 -7.02
C THR A 278 1.88 -22.09 -6.99
N GLY A 279 1.16 -22.12 -5.86
CA GLY A 279 -0.08 -22.90 -5.73
C GLY A 279 -1.18 -22.38 -6.66
N THR A 280 -2.09 -23.25 -7.09
CA THR A 280 -3.09 -22.97 -8.14
C THR A 280 -4.09 -21.85 -7.83
N GLN A 281 -4.07 -21.28 -6.61
CA GLN A 281 -4.96 -20.24 -6.12
C GLN A 281 -4.24 -18.96 -5.66
N ALA A 282 -2.92 -18.91 -5.76
CA ALA A 282 -2.15 -17.76 -5.27
C ALA A 282 -2.35 -16.52 -6.15
N GLN A 283 -2.57 -15.38 -5.51
CA GLN A 283 -2.82 -14.08 -6.13
C GLN A 283 -2.36 -12.95 -5.20
N SER A 284 -2.14 -11.75 -5.75
CA SER A 284 -1.71 -10.55 -5.03
C SER A 284 -2.57 -9.36 -5.45
N GLY A 285 -3.09 -8.55 -4.52
CA GLY A 285 -3.93 -7.42 -4.91
C GLY A 285 -4.50 -6.61 -3.76
N TYR A 286 -5.41 -5.70 -4.11
CA TYR A 286 -6.18 -4.85 -3.21
C TYR A 286 -7.68 -5.16 -3.34
N SER A 287 -8.40 -5.09 -2.22
CA SER A 287 -9.85 -5.33 -2.17
C SER A 287 -10.54 -4.18 -1.46
N ALA A 288 -11.61 -3.66 -2.05
CA ALA A 288 -12.52 -2.71 -1.41
C ALA A 288 -13.88 -3.38 -1.21
N THR A 289 -14.34 -3.50 0.03
CA THR A 289 -15.61 -4.15 0.40
C THR A 289 -16.64 -3.10 0.81
N ALA A 290 -17.89 -3.28 0.40
CA ALA A 290 -19.00 -2.48 0.91
C ALA A 290 -19.31 -2.85 2.37
N ASN A 291 -20.04 -2.00 3.09
CA ASN A 291 -20.44 -2.27 4.48
C ASN A 291 -21.31 -3.53 4.62
N ASN A 292 -22.00 -3.95 3.57
CA ASN A 292 -22.76 -5.20 3.47
C ASN A 292 -22.05 -6.27 2.62
N GLY A 293 -20.76 -6.08 2.32
CA GLY A 293 -19.93 -6.98 1.54
C GLY A 293 -19.10 -7.92 2.40
N THR A 294 -18.49 -8.89 1.74
CA THR A 294 -17.49 -9.83 2.24
C THR A 294 -16.34 -9.88 1.24
N ALA A 295 -15.29 -10.65 1.53
CA ALA A 295 -14.24 -10.94 0.54
C ALA A 295 -14.73 -11.73 -0.69
N THR A 296 -16.01 -12.14 -0.72
CA THR A 296 -16.61 -12.93 -1.79
C THR A 296 -17.90 -12.34 -2.36
N THR A 297 -18.48 -11.30 -1.75
CA THR A 297 -19.72 -10.65 -2.20
C THR A 297 -19.67 -9.14 -1.94
N GLY A 298 -20.18 -8.28 -2.84
CA GLY A 298 -20.22 -6.84 -2.59
C GLY A 298 -18.85 -6.16 -2.46
N PHE A 299 -17.89 -6.52 -3.32
CA PHE A 299 -16.52 -5.98 -3.32
C PHE A 299 -16.00 -5.66 -4.73
N ALA A 300 -14.97 -4.83 -4.80
CA ALA A 300 -14.16 -4.55 -5.98
C ALA A 300 -12.71 -4.98 -5.72
N TRP A 301 -12.04 -5.60 -6.69
CA TRP A 301 -10.69 -6.16 -6.52
C TRP A 301 -9.76 -5.79 -7.66
N MET A 302 -8.51 -5.54 -7.33
CA MET A 302 -7.45 -5.26 -8.30
C MET A 302 -6.22 -6.08 -7.96
N GLY A 303 -5.66 -6.83 -8.89
CA GLY A 303 -4.46 -7.62 -8.61
C GLY A 303 -3.95 -8.49 -9.75
N ILE A 304 -3.07 -9.44 -9.43
CA ILE A 304 -2.39 -10.32 -10.38
C ILE A 304 -2.38 -11.78 -9.90
N ASN A 305 -2.58 -12.71 -10.84
CA ASN A 305 -2.52 -14.16 -10.60
C ASN A 305 -1.08 -14.67 -10.62
N ASN A 306 -0.78 -15.72 -9.84
CA ASN A 306 0.52 -16.38 -9.90
C ASN A 306 0.72 -17.21 -11.20
N SER A 307 1.96 -17.67 -11.40
CA SER A 307 2.39 -18.38 -12.61
C SER A 307 1.79 -19.79 -12.84
N GLY A 308 1.18 -20.39 -11.82
CA GLY A 308 0.53 -21.71 -11.86
C GLY A 308 -0.97 -21.68 -11.58
N PHE A 309 -1.62 -20.52 -11.67
CA PHE A 309 -3.03 -20.34 -11.33
C PHE A 309 -3.95 -21.21 -12.20
N ASN A 310 -4.87 -21.95 -11.56
CA ASN A 310 -5.88 -22.78 -12.22
C ASN A 310 -7.09 -22.97 -11.28
N PHE A 311 -8.17 -22.20 -11.49
CA PHE A 311 -9.37 -22.24 -10.66
C PHE A 311 -10.65 -22.31 -11.50
N PRO A 312 -11.56 -23.28 -11.28
CA PRO A 312 -12.75 -23.50 -12.12
C PRO A 312 -14.01 -22.72 -11.70
N THR A 313 -13.91 -21.64 -10.91
CA THR A 313 -15.10 -20.86 -10.47
C THR A 313 -15.12 -19.43 -11.00
N ALA A 314 -16.33 -18.87 -11.11
CA ALA A 314 -16.71 -17.72 -11.95
C ALA A 314 -16.10 -16.34 -11.61
N TYR A 315 -15.18 -16.23 -10.64
CA TYR A 315 -14.79 -14.92 -10.09
C TYR A 315 -13.49 -14.29 -10.65
N ASN A 316 -12.57 -15.01 -11.30
CA ASN A 316 -11.29 -14.44 -11.78
C ASN A 316 -10.93 -15.09 -13.13
N ILE A 317 -10.58 -14.33 -14.19
CA ILE A 317 -10.56 -14.91 -15.54
C ILE A 317 -9.33 -14.48 -16.32
N GLY A 318 -8.47 -15.36 -16.88
CA GLY A 318 -8.32 -16.82 -16.79
C GLY A 318 -6.96 -17.35 -17.32
N GLY A 319 -5.98 -17.50 -16.43
CA GLY A 319 -4.60 -17.96 -16.71
C GLY A 319 -3.59 -17.49 -15.65
N ALA A 320 -2.30 -17.55 -15.98
CA ALA A 320 -1.20 -17.28 -15.07
C ALA A 320 -0.44 -16.00 -15.46
N ASN A 321 -0.14 -15.13 -14.47
CA ASN A 321 0.60 -13.85 -14.58
C ASN A 321 -0.19 -12.63 -15.04
N ASP A 322 -1.50 -12.61 -14.88
CA ASP A 322 -2.24 -11.58 -15.54
C ASP A 322 -2.87 -10.56 -14.60
N VAL A 323 -2.82 -9.31 -15.06
CA VAL A 323 -3.22 -8.13 -14.29
C VAL A 323 -4.69 -7.88 -14.51
N SER A 324 -5.43 -7.83 -13.40
CA SER A 324 -6.87 -7.74 -13.42
C SER A 324 -7.39 -6.49 -12.71
N TYR A 325 -8.06 -5.60 -13.45
CA TYR A 325 -8.97 -4.60 -12.89
C TYR A 325 -10.37 -5.20 -12.92
N ILE A 326 -10.73 -5.83 -11.80
CA ILE A 326 -11.85 -6.77 -11.67
C ILE A 326 -12.93 -6.22 -10.76
N GLY A 327 -14.23 -6.52 -10.96
CA GLY A 327 -14.81 -7.76 -11.51
C GLY A 327 -14.30 -8.27 -12.86
N SER A 328 -13.77 -9.51 -12.95
CA SER A 328 -13.10 -10.27 -14.07
C SER A 328 -12.29 -9.46 -15.12
N GLY A 329 -10.93 -9.49 -15.33
CA GLY A 329 -9.96 -10.53 -15.72
C GLY A 329 -8.55 -9.93 -16.11
N GLN A 330 -7.68 -10.72 -16.79
CA GLN A 330 -6.27 -10.59 -17.30
C GLN A 330 -5.92 -9.71 -18.51
N ASP A 331 -6.68 -9.86 -19.60
CA ASP A 331 -6.85 -8.76 -20.53
C ASP A 331 -7.41 -7.59 -19.72
N MET A 332 -7.45 -6.38 -20.26
CA MET A 332 -8.34 -5.40 -19.65
C MET A 332 -9.80 -5.82 -19.92
N HIS A 333 -10.31 -6.75 -19.13
CA HIS A 333 -11.70 -7.15 -19.13
C HIS A 333 -12.48 -6.09 -18.35
N ILE A 334 -13.21 -5.26 -19.09
CA ILE A 334 -14.24 -4.40 -18.50
C ILE A 334 -15.52 -5.22 -18.51
N ALA A 335 -15.90 -5.79 -17.37
CA ALA A 335 -16.99 -6.73 -17.28
C ALA A 335 -18.03 -6.35 -16.21
N ASN A 336 -19.28 -6.74 -16.46
CA ASN A 336 -20.37 -6.64 -15.49
C ASN A 336 -20.99 -8.02 -15.32
N ALA A 337 -20.76 -8.67 -14.16
CA ALA A 337 -21.26 -10.01 -13.88
C ALA A 337 -22.77 -10.08 -13.61
N ASN A 338 -23.46 -8.93 -13.53
CA ASN A 338 -24.90 -8.89 -13.32
C ASN A 338 -25.66 -9.22 -14.61
N ASN A 339 -26.42 -10.32 -14.59
CA ASN A 339 -27.17 -10.84 -15.74
C ASN A 339 -28.36 -9.96 -16.21
N THR A 340 -28.58 -8.80 -15.59
CA THR A 340 -29.60 -7.82 -15.99
C THR A 340 -29.03 -6.44 -16.33
N LYS A 341 -27.73 -6.22 -16.19
CA LYS A 341 -27.09 -4.90 -16.36
C LYS A 341 -26.08 -4.89 -17.51
N SER A 342 -25.75 -3.69 -17.97
CA SER A 342 -24.90 -3.45 -19.13
C SER A 342 -23.55 -2.90 -18.70
N ILE A 343 -22.57 -2.96 -19.59
CA ILE A 343 -21.35 -2.13 -19.52
C ILE A 343 -21.68 -0.82 -20.24
N ILE A 344 -21.42 0.33 -19.61
CA ILE A 344 -21.81 1.65 -20.13
C ILE A 344 -20.57 2.55 -20.18
N PHE A 345 -20.29 3.11 -21.36
CA PHE A 345 -19.26 4.12 -21.59
C PHE A 345 -19.94 5.49 -21.71
N SER A 346 -19.53 6.43 -20.86
CA SER A 346 -20.11 7.77 -20.78
C SER A 346 -19.04 8.86 -20.90
N THR A 347 -19.43 10.03 -21.40
CA THR A 347 -18.59 11.25 -21.38
C THR A 347 -19.20 12.30 -20.46
N GLY A 348 -18.40 13.15 -19.86
CA GLY A 348 -18.88 14.22 -18.98
C GLY A 348 -19.74 15.29 -19.67
N THR A 349 -20.54 15.99 -18.88
CA THR A 349 -21.32 17.19 -19.26
C THR A 349 -21.21 18.23 -18.15
N ALA A 350 -21.41 19.50 -18.47
CA ALA A 350 -21.34 20.60 -17.48
C ALA A 350 -22.57 20.70 -16.56
N LEU A 351 -23.65 19.97 -16.85
CA LEU A 351 -24.94 20.04 -16.14
C LEU A 351 -25.42 18.62 -15.79
N THR A 352 -26.27 18.50 -14.77
CA THR A 352 -26.76 17.21 -14.27
C THR A 352 -27.71 16.49 -15.26
N PRO A 353 -27.61 15.16 -15.42
CA PRO A 353 -26.55 14.30 -14.90
C PRO A 353 -25.23 14.64 -15.58
N PHE A 354 -24.13 14.74 -14.82
CA PHE A 354 -22.81 15.18 -15.30
C PHE A 354 -22.14 14.20 -16.29
N PHE A 355 -22.91 13.29 -16.88
CA PHE A 355 -22.46 12.30 -17.84
C PHE A 355 -23.57 12.01 -18.86
N ASN A 356 -23.16 11.73 -20.09
CA ASN A 356 -24.00 11.20 -21.17
C ASN A 356 -23.47 9.84 -21.60
N GLU A 357 -24.35 8.84 -21.64
CA GLU A 357 -24.07 7.54 -22.25
C GLU A 357 -23.76 7.70 -23.73
N ARG A 358 -22.64 7.13 -24.17
CA ARG A 358 -22.19 7.16 -25.57
C ARG A 358 -22.21 5.78 -26.21
N MET A 359 -21.85 4.76 -25.45
CA MET A 359 -21.83 3.38 -25.91
C MET A 359 -22.24 2.44 -24.77
N ARG A 360 -22.89 1.33 -25.12
CA ARG A 360 -23.18 0.25 -24.18
C ARG A 360 -22.99 -1.12 -24.79
N ILE A 361 -22.77 -2.09 -23.92
CA ILE A 361 -22.87 -3.51 -24.22
C ILE A 361 -23.88 -4.12 -23.25
N THR A 362 -25.01 -4.59 -23.78
CA THR A 362 -26.08 -5.20 -22.96
C THR A 362 -25.67 -6.59 -22.45
N ASN A 363 -26.38 -7.10 -21.44
CA ASN A 363 -26.26 -8.48 -20.97
C ASN A 363 -26.55 -9.52 -22.07
N ALA A 364 -27.30 -9.15 -23.13
CA ALA A 364 -27.54 -9.99 -24.32
C ALA A 364 -26.41 -9.89 -25.38
N GLY A 365 -25.37 -9.08 -25.12
CA GLY A 365 -24.24 -8.86 -26.02
C GLY A 365 -24.53 -7.92 -27.19
N ASN A 366 -25.60 -7.12 -27.13
CA ASN A 366 -25.87 -6.07 -28.12
C ASN A 366 -25.07 -4.81 -27.79
N VAL A 367 -24.39 -4.27 -28.80
CA VAL A 367 -23.66 -3.00 -28.74
C VAL A 367 -24.56 -1.86 -29.24
N GLY A 368 -24.80 -0.88 -28.37
CA GLY A 368 -25.48 0.37 -28.74
C GLY A 368 -24.48 1.51 -28.78
N ILE A 369 -24.48 2.31 -29.85
CA ILE A 369 -23.74 3.59 -29.94
C ILE A 369 -24.76 4.69 -30.18
N GLY A 370 -24.83 5.66 -29.27
CA GLY A 370 -25.84 6.73 -29.30
C GLY A 370 -27.28 6.27 -28.96
N THR A 371 -27.47 5.04 -28.48
CA THR A 371 -28.77 4.52 -28.02
C THR A 371 -28.62 3.66 -26.77
N ASN A 372 -29.57 3.78 -25.84
CA ASN A 372 -29.64 2.95 -24.65
C ASN A 372 -30.47 1.66 -24.86
N ASN A 373 -31.13 1.48 -26.02
CA ASN A 373 -31.98 0.33 -26.32
C ASN A 373 -31.58 -0.34 -27.65
N PRO A 374 -30.39 -0.98 -27.74
CA PRO A 374 -29.96 -1.68 -28.94
C PRO A 374 -30.77 -2.96 -29.17
N THR A 375 -31.39 -3.09 -30.34
CA THR A 375 -32.24 -4.22 -30.73
C THR A 375 -31.50 -5.28 -31.56
N THR A 376 -30.27 -4.99 -31.99
CA THR A 376 -29.40 -5.85 -32.80
C THR A 376 -27.99 -5.87 -32.22
N LYS A 377 -27.12 -6.76 -32.72
CA LYS A 377 -25.73 -6.90 -32.23
C LYS A 377 -24.92 -5.61 -32.31
N LEU A 378 -25.16 -4.79 -33.34
CA LEU A 378 -24.65 -3.43 -33.45
C LEU A 378 -25.81 -2.52 -33.87
N HIS A 379 -26.20 -1.59 -32.98
CA HIS A 379 -27.18 -0.55 -33.26
C HIS A 379 -26.52 0.82 -33.06
N ILE A 380 -26.34 1.56 -34.16
CA ILE A 380 -25.83 2.93 -34.15
C ILE A 380 -27.01 3.87 -34.37
N SER A 381 -27.30 4.73 -33.40
CA SER A 381 -28.32 5.77 -33.49
C SER A 381 -27.66 7.15 -33.43
N SER A 382 -28.02 8.03 -34.37
CA SER A 382 -27.47 9.37 -34.47
C SER A 382 -28.56 10.34 -34.91
N THR A 383 -28.58 11.53 -34.31
CA THR A 383 -29.42 12.65 -34.76
C THR A 383 -28.77 13.45 -35.89
N THR A 384 -27.49 13.19 -36.20
CA THR A 384 -26.72 13.85 -37.26
C THR A 384 -26.29 12.86 -38.34
N SER A 385 -26.41 13.26 -39.61
CA SER A 385 -25.98 12.44 -40.76
C SER A 385 -24.57 12.82 -41.23
N PRO A 386 -23.71 11.85 -41.63
CA PRO A 386 -23.94 10.40 -41.60
C PRO A 386 -23.71 9.78 -40.21
N ALA A 387 -24.44 8.70 -39.89
CA ALA A 387 -24.33 7.99 -38.61
C ALA A 387 -23.15 6.98 -38.55
N LEU A 388 -22.68 6.49 -39.71
CA LEU A 388 -21.60 5.52 -39.84
C LEU A 388 -20.67 5.94 -40.97
N ARG A 389 -19.36 5.86 -40.72
CA ARG A 389 -18.30 5.97 -41.73
C ARG A 389 -17.41 4.74 -41.65
N ILE A 390 -17.20 4.07 -42.79
CA ILE A 390 -16.24 2.97 -42.95
C ILE A 390 -15.22 3.43 -43.99
N ALA A 391 -13.96 3.61 -43.57
CA ALA A 391 -12.87 4.10 -44.41
C ALA A 391 -11.70 3.12 -44.32
N ASP A 392 -11.22 2.67 -45.47
CA ASP A 392 -10.05 1.79 -45.59
C ASP A 392 -8.97 2.39 -46.51
N GLY A 393 -9.16 3.64 -46.96
CA GLY A 393 -8.28 4.33 -47.90
C GLY A 393 -8.63 4.08 -49.36
N THR A 394 -9.57 3.17 -49.64
CA THR A 394 -10.05 2.87 -51.00
C THR A 394 -11.48 3.32 -51.24
N GLU A 395 -12.15 3.93 -50.25
CA GLU A 395 -13.45 4.55 -50.44
C GLU A 395 -13.40 5.65 -51.53
N GLY A 396 -14.51 5.87 -52.25
CA GLY A 396 -14.56 6.87 -53.30
C GLY A 396 -15.95 7.07 -53.89
N SER A 397 -16.15 8.20 -54.56
CA SER A 397 -17.41 8.49 -55.27
C SER A 397 -17.72 7.38 -56.28
N GLY A 398 -18.94 6.84 -56.24
CA GLY A 398 -19.38 5.74 -57.12
C GLY A 398 -18.88 4.34 -56.74
N LYS A 399 -18.13 4.20 -55.64
CA LYS A 399 -17.78 2.88 -55.11
C LYS A 399 -18.86 2.34 -54.18
N MET A 400 -18.99 1.02 -54.15
CA MET A 400 -19.88 0.29 -53.26
C MET A 400 -19.05 -0.56 -52.30
N LEU A 401 -19.53 -0.70 -51.07
CA LEU A 401 -18.95 -1.63 -50.10
C LEU A 401 -19.47 -3.03 -50.43
N VAL A 402 -18.58 -3.94 -50.82
CA VAL A 402 -18.93 -5.30 -51.24
C VAL A 402 -18.22 -6.30 -50.34
N SER A 403 -18.93 -7.37 -49.96
CA SER A 403 -18.39 -8.48 -49.18
C SER A 403 -17.77 -9.53 -50.10
N ASP A 404 -16.62 -10.08 -49.70
CA ASP A 404 -16.14 -11.36 -50.22
C ASP A 404 -16.90 -12.56 -49.60
N ALA A 405 -16.48 -13.78 -49.93
CA ALA A 405 -17.07 -15.02 -49.41
C ALA A 405 -16.80 -15.27 -47.91
N ASN A 406 -15.85 -14.55 -47.31
CA ASN A 406 -15.49 -14.65 -45.90
C ASN A 406 -16.15 -13.55 -45.03
N GLY A 407 -16.91 -12.63 -45.64
CA GLY A 407 -17.51 -11.51 -44.93
C GLY A 407 -16.64 -10.25 -44.85
N ASN A 408 -15.47 -10.23 -45.52
CA ASN A 408 -14.62 -9.04 -45.54
C ASN A 408 -15.18 -8.03 -46.52
N ALA A 409 -15.46 -6.83 -46.03
CA ALA A 409 -15.99 -5.74 -46.82
C ALA A 409 -14.86 -4.92 -47.45
N THR A 410 -14.95 -4.62 -48.76
CA THR A 410 -14.00 -3.75 -49.49
C THR A 410 -14.72 -2.78 -50.41
N TRP A 411 -14.14 -1.59 -50.64
CA TRP A 411 -14.72 -0.62 -51.57
C TRP A 411 -14.35 -0.92 -53.02
N GLN A 412 -15.34 -1.32 -53.81
CA GLN A 412 -15.17 -1.68 -55.22
C GLN A 412 -15.93 -0.72 -56.14
N SER A 413 -15.41 -0.51 -57.35
CA SER A 413 -16.14 0.17 -58.42
C SER A 413 -17.39 -0.63 -58.81
N SER A 414 -18.49 0.04 -59.14
CA SER A 414 -19.69 -0.66 -59.63
C SER A 414 -19.41 -1.35 -60.97
N ASN A 415 -19.45 -2.68 -61.02
CA ASN A 415 -19.45 -3.47 -62.26
C ASN A 415 -20.86 -3.60 -62.88
N LEU A 416 -21.83 -2.78 -62.46
CA LEU A 416 -23.15 -2.77 -63.08
C LEU A 416 -23.05 -2.05 -64.43
N PRO A 417 -23.52 -2.66 -65.55
CA PRO A 417 -23.50 -2.00 -66.85
C PRO A 417 -24.32 -0.72 -66.78
N LEU A 418 -23.70 0.39 -67.15
CA LEU A 418 -24.43 1.66 -67.29
C LEU A 418 -25.37 1.53 -68.48
N ILE A 419 -26.67 1.77 -68.24
CA ILE A 419 -27.74 1.68 -69.23
C ILE A 419 -28.22 3.10 -69.55
N SER A 420 -28.25 3.48 -70.83
CA SER A 420 -28.95 4.67 -71.31
C SER A 420 -30.27 4.24 -71.93
N ALA A 421 -31.39 4.62 -71.32
CA ALA A 421 -32.69 4.47 -71.96
C ALA A 421 -32.83 5.48 -73.11
N PHE A 422 -33.47 5.07 -74.20
CA PHE A 422 -33.92 5.96 -75.26
C PHE A 422 -35.14 5.32 -75.93
N GLN A 423 -36.06 6.13 -76.44
CA GLN A 423 -37.22 5.65 -77.20
C GLN A 423 -37.15 6.19 -78.63
N GLY A 424 -37.69 5.42 -79.57
CA GLY A 424 -37.95 5.90 -80.93
C GLY A 424 -36.94 5.47 -82.00
N MET A 425 -35.96 4.62 -81.67
CA MET A 425 -35.22 3.93 -82.72
C MET A 425 -36.07 2.78 -83.27
N VAL A 426 -36.34 2.83 -84.57
CA VAL A 426 -37.13 1.83 -85.28
C VAL A 426 -36.26 1.21 -86.36
N ILE A 427 -36.08 -0.10 -86.37
CA ILE A 427 -35.55 -0.81 -87.55
C ILE A 427 -36.69 -0.92 -88.58
N PRO A 428 -36.48 -0.44 -89.82
CA PRO A 428 -37.43 -0.68 -90.90
C PRO A 428 -37.29 -2.11 -91.44
N ILE A 429 -38.43 -2.72 -91.76
CA ILE A 429 -38.49 -4.15 -92.11
C ILE A 429 -38.27 -4.40 -93.60
N CYS A 430 -37.66 -5.56 -93.87
CA CYS A 430 -37.33 -6.13 -95.17
C CYS A 430 -38.29 -5.88 -96.33
N ALA A 431 -39.63 -5.84 -96.18
CA ALA A 431 -40.53 -5.71 -97.33
C ALA A 431 -40.46 -4.35 -98.03
N ASN A 432 -40.16 -3.27 -97.29
CA ASN A 432 -40.19 -1.89 -97.78
C ASN A 432 -38.83 -1.18 -97.77
N VAL A 433 -37.73 -1.89 -97.45
CA VAL A 433 -36.39 -1.32 -97.50
C VAL A 433 -35.45 -2.12 -98.41
N SER A 434 -34.99 -1.44 -99.46
CA SER A 434 -33.89 -1.85 -100.34
C SER A 434 -32.54 -1.56 -99.67
N VAL A 435 -31.47 -2.20 -100.15
CA VAL A 435 -30.10 -1.76 -99.83
C VAL A 435 -29.97 -0.26 -100.18
N ASN A 436 -29.29 0.50 -99.31
CA ASN A 436 -29.20 1.97 -99.33
C ASN A 436 -30.46 2.73 -98.89
N SER A 437 -31.51 2.06 -98.43
CA SER A 437 -32.62 2.76 -97.76
C SER A 437 -32.09 3.48 -96.52
N THR A 438 -32.54 4.71 -96.32
CA THR A 438 -32.16 5.53 -95.18
C THR A 438 -33.36 6.14 -94.50
N GLY A 439 -33.18 6.55 -93.25
CA GLY A 439 -34.12 7.37 -92.52
C GLY A 439 -33.44 7.99 -91.31
N SER A 440 -34.14 8.92 -90.65
CA SER A 440 -33.60 9.59 -89.48
C SER A 440 -34.68 9.90 -88.46
N PHE A 441 -34.27 9.91 -87.20
CA PHE A 441 -35.07 10.37 -86.07
C PHE A 441 -34.14 11.04 -85.06
N THR A 442 -34.69 11.89 -84.21
CA THR A 442 -33.98 12.54 -83.10
C THR A 442 -34.40 11.91 -81.78
N THR A 443 -33.44 11.55 -80.94
CA THR A 443 -33.71 11.06 -79.58
C THR A 443 -32.61 11.51 -78.63
N THR A 444 -32.90 11.52 -77.33
CA THR A 444 -31.90 11.87 -76.31
C THR A 444 -31.22 10.59 -75.83
N ILE A 445 -29.91 10.49 -76.01
CA ILE A 445 -29.09 9.35 -75.57
C ILE A 445 -28.09 9.87 -74.53
N SER A 446 -28.23 9.41 -73.29
CA SER A 446 -27.39 9.83 -72.16
C SER A 446 -27.29 11.36 -72.03
N GLY A 447 -28.42 12.05 -72.11
CA GLY A 447 -28.52 13.51 -72.01
C GLY A 447 -28.13 14.29 -73.27
N VAL A 448 -27.67 13.63 -74.33
CA VAL A 448 -27.31 14.27 -75.61
C VAL A 448 -28.46 14.13 -76.61
N ASN A 449 -28.95 15.25 -77.14
CA ASN A 449 -29.91 15.24 -78.26
C ASN A 449 -29.19 14.80 -79.54
N THR A 450 -29.41 13.55 -79.93
CA THR A 450 -28.70 12.88 -81.01
C THR A 450 -29.65 12.67 -82.19
N THR A 451 -29.25 13.16 -83.36
CA THR A 451 -29.86 12.76 -84.62
C THR A 451 -29.27 11.42 -85.02
N VAL A 452 -30.12 10.40 -85.07
CA VAL A 452 -29.74 9.08 -85.51
C VAL A 452 -30.15 8.94 -86.98
N THR A 453 -29.18 8.69 -87.84
CA THR A 453 -29.45 8.35 -89.25
C THR A 453 -29.17 6.87 -89.45
N TRP A 454 -30.10 6.12 -90.01
CA TRP A 454 -29.89 4.71 -90.31
C TRP A 454 -29.74 4.47 -91.80
N THR A 455 -28.99 3.43 -92.16
CA THR A 455 -28.79 3.00 -93.55
C THR A 455 -28.73 1.48 -93.61
N VAL A 456 -29.52 0.89 -94.51
CA VAL A 456 -29.44 -0.55 -94.81
C VAL A 456 -28.21 -0.79 -95.67
N LEU A 457 -27.19 -1.46 -95.11
CA LEU A 457 -25.92 -1.74 -95.79
C LEU A 457 -25.98 -2.99 -96.65
N SER A 458 -26.66 -4.02 -96.15
CA SER A 458 -26.86 -5.26 -96.89
C SER A 458 -28.17 -5.92 -96.48
N LYS A 459 -28.77 -6.59 -97.44
CA LYS A 459 -29.96 -7.41 -97.27
C LYS A 459 -29.70 -8.72 -98.00
N GLN A 460 -29.82 -9.84 -97.30
CA GLN A 460 -29.84 -11.15 -97.93
C GLN A 460 -31.26 -11.70 -97.88
N THR A 461 -31.84 -11.86 -99.07
CA THR A 461 -33.11 -12.58 -99.30
C THR A 461 -32.77 -13.92 -99.93
N SER A 462 -33.31 -15.02 -99.42
CA SER A 462 -33.06 -16.34 -100.00
C SER A 462 -33.77 -16.51 -101.34
N SER A 463 -33.04 -17.04 -102.33
CA SER A 463 -33.59 -17.65 -103.54
C SER A 463 -33.61 -19.19 -103.38
N ALA A 464 -34.81 -19.77 -103.41
CA ALA A 464 -35.17 -21.15 -103.80
C ALA A 464 -34.94 -22.37 -102.85
N SER A 465 -36.08 -22.88 -102.33
CA SER A 465 -36.47 -24.25 -101.87
C SER A 465 -35.83 -24.92 -100.62
N PHE A 466 -36.71 -25.22 -99.64
CA PHE A 466 -36.56 -26.00 -98.38
C PHE A 466 -35.25 -26.81 -98.15
N PRO A 467 -34.69 -26.81 -96.91
CA PRO A 467 -35.27 -26.31 -95.66
C PRO A 467 -34.66 -24.98 -95.15
N ILE A 468 -35.54 -24.15 -94.57
CA ILE A 468 -35.36 -22.98 -93.67
C ILE A 468 -34.31 -21.92 -94.08
N TYR A 469 -34.77 -20.72 -94.46
CA TYR A 469 -33.91 -19.58 -94.74
C TYR A 469 -33.99 -18.50 -93.67
N ALA A 470 -32.86 -18.18 -93.05
CA ALA A 470 -32.72 -17.01 -92.20
C ALA A 470 -32.59 -15.74 -93.05
N GLU A 471 -33.47 -14.77 -92.86
CA GLU A 471 -33.30 -13.43 -93.44
C GLU A 471 -32.25 -12.66 -92.62
N ARG A 472 -31.27 -12.07 -93.31
CA ARG A 472 -30.21 -11.26 -92.70
C ARG A 472 -30.28 -9.83 -93.20
N LEU A 473 -30.37 -8.89 -92.26
CA LEU A 473 -30.33 -7.45 -92.52
C LEU A 473 -29.16 -6.83 -91.76
N GLN A 474 -28.33 -6.06 -92.45
CA GLN A 474 -27.29 -5.25 -91.80
C GLN A 474 -27.67 -3.78 -91.89
N VAL A 475 -27.84 -3.15 -90.74
CA VAL A 475 -28.21 -1.73 -90.63
C VAL A 475 -27.13 -1.00 -89.85
N ARG A 476 -26.63 0.10 -90.41
CA ARG A 476 -25.76 1.05 -89.69
C ARG A 476 -26.58 2.21 -89.19
N TYR A 477 -26.46 2.50 -87.91
CA TYR A 477 -26.99 3.70 -87.26
C TYR A 477 -25.82 4.63 -86.99
N ASN A 478 -25.81 5.81 -87.60
CA ASN A 478 -24.84 6.86 -87.29
C ASN A 478 -25.46 7.87 -86.31
N PHE A 479 -24.63 8.39 -85.43
CA PHE A 479 -24.98 9.32 -84.36
C PHE A 479 -24.36 10.68 -84.67
N SER A 480 -25.18 11.73 -84.68
CA SER A 480 -24.73 13.12 -84.81
C SER A 480 -25.41 13.99 -83.76
N PRO A 481 -24.66 14.63 -82.84
CA PRO A 481 -23.21 14.51 -82.63
C PRO A 481 -22.80 13.10 -82.17
N GLN A 482 -21.49 12.82 -82.14
CA GLN A 482 -20.95 11.56 -81.62
C GLN A 482 -21.42 11.32 -80.18
N LEU A 483 -21.74 10.07 -79.84
CA LEU A 483 -22.13 9.70 -78.48
C LEU A 483 -20.96 9.90 -77.50
N PRO A 484 -21.25 10.22 -76.23
CA PRO A 484 -20.21 10.37 -75.21
C PRO A 484 -19.54 9.04 -74.82
N PHE A 485 -19.99 7.90 -75.36
CA PHE A 485 -19.46 6.56 -75.10
C PHE A 485 -19.50 5.67 -76.36
N VAL A 486 -18.71 4.59 -76.38
CA VAL A 486 -18.80 3.55 -77.42
C VAL A 486 -19.86 2.53 -76.98
N PRO A 487 -20.99 2.38 -77.69
CA PRO A 487 -22.03 1.45 -77.28
C PRO A 487 -21.53 0.00 -77.28
N LYS A 488 -21.72 -0.72 -76.18
CA LYS A 488 -21.37 -2.15 -76.05
C LYS A 488 -22.44 -3.07 -76.63
N GLY A 489 -23.69 -2.62 -76.64
CA GLY A 489 -24.82 -3.36 -77.19
C GLY A 489 -26.10 -2.56 -77.05
N ILE A 490 -27.17 -3.09 -77.61
CA ILE A 490 -28.51 -2.53 -77.52
C ILE A 490 -29.44 -3.65 -77.07
N ILE A 491 -30.35 -3.32 -76.16
CA ILE A 491 -31.46 -4.18 -75.77
C ILE A 491 -32.67 -3.70 -76.56
N PHE A 492 -33.37 -4.63 -77.19
CA PHE A 492 -34.50 -4.35 -78.06
C PHE A 492 -35.73 -5.12 -77.60
N ASN A 493 -36.88 -4.59 -77.97
CA ASN A 493 -38.17 -5.25 -77.91
C ASN A 493 -38.71 -5.39 -79.34
N ALA A 494 -39.22 -6.57 -79.68
CA ALA A 494 -39.75 -6.86 -81.00
C ALA A 494 -41.26 -6.95 -80.94
N LEU A 495 -41.97 -6.01 -81.57
CA LEU A 495 -43.41 -6.10 -81.73
C LEU A 495 -43.69 -7.01 -82.94
N ASN A 496 -44.07 -8.25 -82.67
CA ASN A 496 -44.41 -9.21 -83.71
C ASN A 496 -45.91 -9.20 -84.01
N ASN A 497 -46.29 -8.80 -85.22
CA ASN A 497 -47.69 -8.78 -85.67
C ASN A 497 -47.99 -9.88 -86.73
N SER A 498 -47.10 -10.87 -86.89
CA SER A 498 -47.19 -11.90 -87.94
C SER A 498 -48.10 -13.08 -87.60
N GLY A 499 -48.67 -13.13 -86.39
CA GLY A 499 -49.51 -14.25 -85.92
C GLY A 499 -48.73 -15.52 -85.54
N TYR A 500 -47.40 -15.58 -85.76
CA TYR A 500 -46.52 -16.70 -85.44
C TYR A 500 -45.28 -16.22 -84.65
N PRO A 501 -44.79 -16.94 -83.63
CA PRO A 501 -43.61 -16.53 -82.88
C PRO A 501 -42.33 -16.61 -83.73
N ASP A 502 -41.69 -15.46 -83.95
CA ASP A 502 -40.36 -15.34 -84.56
C ASP A 502 -39.29 -15.19 -83.48
N THR A 503 -38.09 -15.74 -83.71
CA THR A 503 -36.92 -15.45 -82.88
C THR A 503 -35.91 -14.60 -83.65
N PHE A 504 -35.22 -13.71 -82.93
CA PHE A 504 -34.25 -12.79 -83.51
C PHE A 504 -32.93 -12.88 -82.78
N SER A 505 -31.84 -12.91 -83.53
CA SER A 505 -30.50 -12.77 -83.01
C SER A 505 -29.86 -11.51 -83.56
N LEU A 506 -29.20 -10.76 -82.68
CA LEU A 506 -28.42 -9.59 -83.04
C LEU A 506 -26.95 -9.91 -82.85
N ASN A 507 -26.17 -9.55 -83.86
CA ASN A 507 -24.72 -9.44 -83.73
C ASN A 507 -24.29 -8.06 -84.19
N TYR A 508 -23.17 -7.56 -83.71
CA TYR A 508 -22.70 -6.22 -84.00
C TYR A 508 -21.44 -6.30 -84.85
N ALA A 509 -21.51 -5.81 -86.08
CA ALA A 509 -20.39 -5.83 -87.02
C ALA A 509 -19.33 -4.78 -86.67
N ALA A 510 -19.75 -3.63 -86.15
CA ALA A 510 -18.87 -2.54 -85.76
C ALA A 510 -19.55 -1.64 -84.72
N LYS A 511 -18.76 -1.08 -83.80
CA LYS A 511 -19.20 -0.16 -82.74
C LYS A 511 -18.20 0.99 -82.63
N SER A 512 -18.70 2.22 -82.63
CA SER A 512 -17.92 3.43 -82.37
C SER A 512 -18.84 4.49 -81.75
N GLN A 513 -18.27 5.58 -81.22
CA GLN A 513 -19.05 6.73 -80.77
C GLN A 513 -19.90 7.35 -81.88
N SER A 514 -19.50 7.17 -83.15
CA SER A 514 -20.20 7.73 -84.31
C SER A 514 -21.24 6.79 -84.90
N SER A 515 -21.15 5.48 -84.67
CA SER A 515 -22.07 4.54 -85.29
C SER A 515 -22.10 3.17 -84.61
N ILE A 516 -23.23 2.48 -84.75
CA ILE A 516 -23.33 1.06 -84.49
C ILE A 516 -23.88 0.34 -85.72
N THR A 517 -23.19 -0.72 -86.15
CA THR A 517 -23.65 -1.58 -87.25
C THR A 517 -24.18 -2.88 -86.67
N VAL A 518 -25.47 -3.10 -86.85
CA VAL A 518 -26.21 -4.24 -86.30
C VAL A 518 -26.56 -5.21 -87.43
N ASN A 519 -26.15 -6.46 -87.27
CA ASN A 519 -26.60 -7.60 -88.05
C ASN A 519 -27.80 -8.21 -87.34
N ILE A 520 -28.95 -8.24 -88.00
CA ILE A 520 -30.18 -8.81 -87.49
C ILE A 520 -30.44 -10.07 -88.29
N THR A 521 -30.59 -11.19 -87.59
CA THR A 521 -30.96 -12.47 -88.19
C THR A 521 -32.28 -12.90 -87.60
N ARG A 522 -33.28 -13.05 -88.46
CA ARG A 522 -34.56 -13.67 -88.11
C ARG A 522 -34.46 -15.17 -88.31
N ASN A 523 -34.96 -15.93 -87.35
CA ASN A 523 -35.14 -17.37 -87.50
C ASN A 523 -36.64 -17.69 -87.38
N ASP A 524 -37.27 -17.93 -88.53
CA ASP A 524 -38.66 -18.41 -88.59
C ASP A 524 -38.69 -19.87 -88.14
N THR A 525 -39.36 -20.12 -87.02
CA THR A 525 -39.33 -21.42 -86.34
C THR A 525 -40.47 -22.35 -86.78
N LEU A 526 -41.46 -21.85 -87.53
CA LEU A 526 -42.70 -22.58 -87.85
C LEU A 526 -43.09 -22.60 -89.34
N GLY A 527 -42.27 -22.01 -90.22
CA GLY A 527 -42.22 -22.41 -91.64
C GLY A 527 -43.42 -21.97 -92.48
N ASN A 528 -43.80 -20.69 -92.43
CA ASN A 528 -44.70 -20.12 -93.43
C ASN A 528 -43.90 -19.80 -94.71
N GLY A 529 -43.78 -20.78 -95.61
CA GLY A 529 -43.03 -20.66 -96.87
C GLY A 529 -43.55 -19.62 -97.88
N ALA A 530 -44.56 -18.81 -97.55
CA ALA A 530 -45.16 -17.84 -98.45
C ALA A 530 -44.81 -16.36 -98.15
N VAL A 531 -44.21 -16.04 -97.00
CA VAL A 531 -43.89 -14.65 -96.64
C VAL A 531 -42.39 -14.49 -96.42
N SER A 532 -41.72 -13.93 -97.42
CA SER A 532 -40.27 -13.71 -97.46
C SER A 532 -39.78 -12.52 -96.61
N CYS A 533 -40.61 -12.00 -95.69
CA CYS A 533 -40.34 -10.85 -94.80
C CYS A 533 -41.18 -10.88 -93.51
N TRP A 534 -40.66 -10.28 -92.43
CA TRP A 534 -41.38 -10.03 -91.15
C TRP A 534 -42.40 -8.88 -91.26
N ALA A 535 -43.45 -8.90 -90.43
CA ALA A 535 -44.42 -7.81 -90.24
C ALA A 535 -44.47 -7.39 -88.75
N GLY A 536 -43.87 -6.25 -88.42
CA GLY A 536 -43.64 -5.79 -87.04
C GLY A 536 -42.67 -4.61 -86.91
N GLN A 537 -42.36 -4.16 -85.70
CA GLN A 537 -41.38 -3.08 -85.49
C GLN A 537 -40.44 -3.43 -84.34
N PHE A 538 -39.15 -3.15 -84.50
CA PHE A 538 -38.20 -3.26 -83.40
C PHE A 538 -38.14 -1.92 -82.71
N TYR A 539 -38.42 -1.92 -81.42
CA TYR A 539 -38.20 -0.79 -80.54
C TYR A 539 -36.93 -1.05 -79.78
N PHE A 540 -36.05 -0.06 -79.74
CA PHE A 540 -34.92 -0.11 -78.83
C PHE A 540 -35.21 0.77 -77.66
N ASP A 541 -35.09 0.19 -76.48
CA ASP A 541 -35.43 0.85 -75.23
C ASP A 541 -34.16 1.24 -74.46
N VAL A 542 -33.04 0.53 -74.68
CA VAL A 542 -31.83 0.65 -73.87
C VAL A 542 -30.55 0.43 -74.67
N MET A 543 -29.56 1.31 -74.47
CA MET A 543 -28.17 1.15 -74.91
C MET A 543 -27.28 0.80 -73.73
N VAL A 544 -26.41 -0.20 -73.90
CA VAL A 544 -25.41 -0.59 -72.91
C VAL A 544 -24.14 0.24 -73.14
N MET A 545 -23.72 0.99 -72.12
CA MET A 545 -22.63 1.97 -72.20
C MET A 545 -21.28 1.41 -71.74
N ASN A 546 -21.28 0.48 -70.77
CA ASN A 546 -20.07 -0.13 -70.18
C ASN A 546 -20.15 -1.65 -70.10
#